data_AF-A0A8E0S1E3-F1
#
_entry.id   AF-A0A8E0S1E3-F1
#
_cell.length_a   1.000
_cell.length_b   1.000
_cell.length_c   1.000
_cell.angle_alpha   90.00
_cell.angle_beta   90.00
_cell.angle_gamma   90.00
#
_symmetry.space_group_name_H-M   'P 1'
#
loop_
_entity.id
_entity.type
_entity.pdbx_description
1 polymer ?
#
loop_
_entity_poly.entity_id
_entity_poly.type
_entity_poly.pdbx_seq_one_letter_code
_entity_poly.pdbx_strand_id
1 'polypeptide(L)'
;CFCSRTPDSDQCLEDLYERLPSSRKSEIIPLCGYDRVSSICRDTFQNKEDWLQDGFPKCFDICALIAQPVRLVIWLAKRRLIRNRTACPQCPNPMLLRTAIIDRHIYKWACRRCGRKLSIRHGSMFIKAGVSDPHIVLILYLWSVGYPTDFLGAEIETSLSSVRWYVWLALKSCAAQLRREFRPLQGVVELHWDSFLRPTEKREGLNLLCGVERNTGRVFVVRCPRGNDKGLLRRLIQTNVEPGSSIITRDMPVYTQLNLQSIGYMHYVLDREHEIALDDLVIDLSQVEEFVNTIKSFLRKQGGPGLFCKDIFLAEMIVRRTWGRNLLPMVLYSISQAYDVS
;
A
#
# COMPACT_ATOMS: atom_id res chain seq x y z
N CYS A 1 10.75 29.94 -38.00
CA CYS A 1 11.32 30.79 -36.93
C CYS A 1 12.36 30.00 -36.15
N PHE A 2 13.62 30.40 -36.26
CA PHE A 2 14.74 29.82 -35.51
C PHE A 2 14.56 30.16 -34.03
N CYS A 3 14.27 29.15 -33.20
CA CYS A 3 14.46 29.30 -31.75
C CYS A 3 15.96 29.35 -31.47
N SER A 4 16.41 30.51 -31.01
CA SER A 4 17.71 30.72 -30.37
C SER A 4 17.97 29.60 -29.35
N ARG A 5 18.95 28.75 -29.63
CA ARG A 5 19.44 27.76 -28.67
C ARG A 5 20.19 28.52 -27.57
N THR A 6 19.58 28.69 -26.42
CA THR A 6 20.31 29.01 -25.20
C THR A 6 21.16 27.79 -24.83
N PRO A 7 22.50 27.90 -24.83
CA PRO A 7 23.36 26.86 -24.28
C PRO A 7 23.31 26.99 -22.76
N ASP A 8 22.80 25.98 -22.04
CA ASP A 8 23.35 25.50 -20.74
C ASP A 8 22.37 24.84 -19.76
N SER A 9 21.06 24.86 -19.96
CA SER A 9 20.15 24.21 -19.00
C SER A 9 19.74 22.79 -19.42
N ASP A 10 19.98 21.81 -18.56
CA ASP A 10 19.32 20.49 -18.59
C ASP A 10 17.80 20.67 -18.73
N GLN A 11 17.16 19.87 -19.61
CA GLN A 11 15.72 19.97 -19.85
C GLN A 11 14.93 18.96 -19.00
N CYS A 12 13.72 19.34 -18.61
CA CYS A 12 12.79 18.51 -17.87
C CYS A 12 11.53 18.24 -18.72
N LEU A 13 11.00 17.01 -18.70
CA LEU A 13 9.78 16.67 -19.45
C LEU A 13 8.56 17.47 -18.96
N GLU A 14 8.46 17.70 -17.65
CA GLU A 14 7.40 18.49 -17.04
C GLU A 14 7.31 19.90 -17.65
N ASP A 15 8.42 20.62 -17.75
CA ASP A 15 8.47 21.96 -18.36
C ASP A 15 7.99 21.96 -19.81
N LEU A 16 8.32 20.91 -20.55
CA LEU A 16 7.88 20.76 -21.94
C LEU A 16 6.38 20.53 -22.02
N TYR A 17 5.83 19.74 -21.09
CA TYR A 17 4.41 19.45 -20.99
C TYR A 17 3.58 20.66 -20.56
N GLU A 18 4.08 21.48 -19.63
CA GLU A 18 3.40 22.70 -19.17
C GLU A 18 3.28 23.77 -20.26
N ARG A 19 4.22 23.80 -21.20
CA ARG A 19 4.19 24.72 -22.36
C ARG A 19 3.19 24.30 -23.44
N LEU A 20 2.61 23.11 -23.36
CA LEU A 20 1.62 22.67 -24.34
C LEU A 20 0.28 23.37 -24.13
N PRO A 21 -0.42 23.75 -25.21
CA PRO A 21 -1.79 24.23 -25.10
C PRO A 21 -2.69 23.11 -24.59
N SER A 22 -3.76 23.47 -23.86
CA SER A 22 -4.69 22.51 -23.25
C SER A 22 -5.26 21.48 -24.23
N SER A 23 -5.49 21.87 -25.49
CA SER A 23 -5.98 21.00 -26.56
C SER A 23 -5.03 19.87 -26.94
N ARG A 24 -3.74 19.98 -26.61
CA ARG A 24 -2.69 19.00 -26.97
C ARG A 24 -2.17 18.20 -25.79
N LYS A 25 -2.73 18.36 -24.60
CA LYS A 25 -2.26 17.68 -23.36
C LYS A 25 -2.47 16.17 -23.35
N SER A 26 -3.27 15.63 -24.26
CA SER A 26 -3.44 14.19 -24.50
C SER A 26 -2.37 13.62 -25.43
N GLU A 27 -1.63 14.45 -26.17
CA GLU A 27 -0.63 14.01 -27.14
C GLU A 27 0.68 13.58 -26.46
N ILE A 28 1.40 12.65 -27.10
CA ILE A 28 2.77 12.29 -26.71
C ILE A 28 3.72 13.40 -27.19
N ILE A 29 4.68 13.80 -26.35
CA ILE A 29 5.71 14.76 -26.74
C ILE A 29 6.84 14.01 -27.46
N PRO A 30 7.07 14.24 -28.77
CA PRO A 30 8.22 13.67 -29.45
C PRO A 30 9.50 14.35 -29.00
N LEU A 31 10.36 13.60 -28.31
CA LEU A 31 11.66 14.03 -27.78
C LEU A 31 12.78 13.96 -28.81
N CYS A 32 12.50 13.62 -30.08
CA CYS A 32 13.50 13.59 -31.15
C CYS A 32 14.12 14.97 -31.41
N GLY A 33 13.35 16.04 -31.22
CA GLY A 33 13.83 17.43 -31.29
C GLY A 33 14.47 17.95 -30.00
N TYR A 34 14.44 17.16 -28.92
CA TYR A 34 14.90 17.56 -27.60
C TYR A 34 16.11 16.71 -27.22
N ASP A 35 17.30 17.24 -27.39
CA ASP A 35 18.48 16.44 -27.20
C ASP A 35 18.80 16.28 -25.70
N ARG A 36 18.38 17.17 -24.79
CA ARG A 36 18.90 17.25 -23.39
C ARG A 36 17.88 16.99 -22.27
N VAL A 37 16.83 16.20 -22.50
CA VAL A 37 15.86 15.87 -21.43
C VAL A 37 16.50 14.88 -20.44
N SER A 38 16.94 15.38 -19.29
CA SER A 38 17.67 14.60 -18.27
C SER A 38 16.80 14.12 -17.11
N SER A 39 15.61 14.72 -16.94
CA SER A 39 14.64 14.35 -15.90
C SER A 39 13.20 14.37 -16.39
N ILE A 40 12.33 13.68 -15.67
CA ILE A 40 10.89 13.65 -15.95
C ILE A 40 10.17 14.83 -15.28
N CYS A 41 10.48 15.11 -14.02
CA CYS A 41 9.90 16.20 -13.23
C CYS A 41 11.01 17.01 -12.53
N ARG A 42 10.66 18.24 -12.11
CA ARG A 42 11.61 19.13 -11.40
C ARG A 42 11.91 18.59 -10.01
N ASP A 43 10.84 18.40 -9.24
CA ASP A 43 10.89 18.03 -7.84
C ASP A 43 10.11 16.73 -7.62
N THR A 44 10.70 15.85 -6.81
CA THR A 44 10.05 14.62 -6.34
C THR A 44 9.64 14.76 -4.88
N PHE A 45 8.62 14.01 -4.46
CA PHE A 45 8.18 13.96 -3.08
C PHE A 45 9.24 13.28 -2.21
N GLN A 46 9.63 13.94 -1.14
CA GLN A 46 10.72 13.51 -0.26
C GLN A 46 10.19 12.80 0.98
N ASN A 47 9.12 13.31 1.57
CA ASN A 47 8.55 12.83 2.83
C ASN A 47 7.08 12.42 2.68
N LYS A 48 6.48 11.85 3.72
CA LYS A 48 5.09 11.37 3.71
C LYS A 48 4.09 12.52 3.61
N GLU A 49 4.42 13.67 4.20
CA GLU A 49 3.58 14.86 4.25
C GLU A 49 3.37 15.45 2.84
N ASP A 50 4.42 15.47 2.01
CA ASP A 50 4.34 15.89 0.60
C ASP A 50 3.26 15.10 -0.15
N TRP A 51 3.18 13.78 0.10
CA TRP A 51 2.17 12.92 -0.52
C TRP A 51 0.77 13.26 -0.04
N LEU A 52 0.59 13.42 1.28
CA LEU A 52 -0.72 13.66 1.88
C LEU A 52 -1.26 15.05 1.52
N GLN A 53 -0.38 16.05 1.36
CA GLN A 53 -0.76 17.43 1.01
C GLN A 53 -1.14 17.61 -0.46
N ASP A 54 -0.48 16.91 -1.40
CA ASP A 54 -0.82 16.98 -2.84
C ASP A 54 -2.26 16.48 -3.13
N GLY A 55 -2.86 15.78 -2.15
CA GLY A 55 -4.13 15.12 -2.32
C GLY A 55 -4.03 13.93 -3.26
N PHE A 56 -5.10 13.15 -3.33
CA PHE A 56 -5.16 11.99 -4.21
C PHE A 56 -6.31 12.10 -5.19
N PRO A 57 -6.05 11.77 -6.47
CA PRO A 57 -7.08 11.87 -7.49
C PRO A 57 -8.24 10.92 -7.13
N LYS A 58 -9.47 11.43 -7.17
CA LYS A 58 -10.67 10.59 -7.09
C LYS A 58 -10.90 9.89 -8.45
N CYS A 59 -11.98 9.14 -8.58
CA CYS A 59 -12.29 8.36 -9.79
C CYS A 59 -12.09 9.14 -11.10
N PHE A 60 -12.76 10.28 -11.25
CA PHE A 60 -12.69 11.08 -12.48
C PHE A 60 -11.30 11.69 -12.70
N ASP A 61 -10.60 12.06 -11.64
CA ASP A 61 -9.25 12.59 -11.73
C ASP A 61 -8.25 11.49 -12.15
N ILE A 62 -8.42 10.26 -11.66
CA ILE A 62 -7.65 9.09 -12.13
C ILE A 62 -7.94 8.85 -13.62
N CYS A 63 -9.20 8.85 -14.04
CA CYS A 63 -9.56 8.69 -15.45
C CYS A 63 -8.92 9.78 -16.32
N ALA A 64 -8.98 11.04 -15.90
CA ALA A 64 -8.34 12.15 -16.59
C ALA A 64 -6.81 12.04 -16.62
N LEU A 65 -6.19 11.53 -15.55
CA LEU A 65 -4.75 11.31 -15.46
C LEU A 65 -4.30 10.21 -16.43
N ILE A 66 -4.97 9.05 -16.43
CA ILE A 66 -4.58 7.91 -17.26
C ILE A 66 -4.84 8.15 -18.75
N ALA A 67 -5.77 9.04 -19.09
CA ALA A 67 -6.02 9.48 -20.46
C ALA A 67 -4.93 10.41 -21.02
N GLN A 68 -3.99 10.86 -20.19
CA GLN A 68 -2.90 11.77 -20.58
C GLN A 68 -1.54 11.11 -20.32
N PRO A 69 -0.97 10.38 -21.30
CA PRO A 69 0.19 9.52 -21.07
C PRO A 69 1.42 10.25 -20.51
N VAL A 70 1.68 11.47 -21.00
CA VAL A 70 2.82 12.29 -20.54
C VAL A 70 2.61 12.76 -19.10
N ARG A 71 1.39 13.23 -18.77
CA ARG A 71 1.01 13.64 -17.42
C ARG A 71 1.12 12.49 -16.44
N LEU A 72 0.71 11.28 -16.85
CA LEU A 72 0.86 10.08 -16.02
C LEU A 72 2.34 9.78 -15.72
N VAL A 73 3.23 9.84 -16.71
CA VAL A 73 4.67 9.63 -16.49
C VAL A 73 5.24 10.65 -15.51
N ILE A 74 4.88 11.94 -15.66
CA ILE A 74 5.28 13.00 -14.71
C ILE A 74 4.76 12.69 -13.31
N TRP A 75 3.48 12.33 -13.18
CA TRP A 75 2.84 12.01 -11.90
C TRP A 75 3.52 10.83 -11.19
N LEU A 76 3.87 9.78 -11.94
CA LEU A 76 4.58 8.62 -11.40
C LEU A 76 6.00 8.98 -10.93
N ALA A 77 6.73 9.80 -11.69
CA ALA A 77 8.09 10.20 -11.34
C ALA A 77 8.13 11.15 -10.14
N LYS A 78 7.22 12.13 -10.07
CA LYS A 78 7.08 13.02 -8.89
C LYS A 78 6.89 12.23 -7.60
N ARG A 79 6.08 11.18 -7.68
CA ARG A 79 5.79 10.26 -6.58
C ARG A 79 6.81 9.13 -6.43
N ARG A 80 7.98 9.18 -7.09
CA ARG A 80 9.01 8.14 -6.97
C ARG A 80 8.47 6.72 -7.15
N LEU A 81 7.49 6.54 -8.05
CA LEU A 81 6.97 5.22 -8.45
C LEU A 81 7.71 4.69 -9.69
N ILE A 82 8.38 5.60 -10.40
CA ILE A 82 9.40 5.35 -11.42
C ILE A 82 10.55 6.34 -11.20
N ARG A 83 11.73 6.06 -11.76
CA ARG A 83 12.90 6.93 -11.59
C ARG A 83 12.70 8.27 -12.27
N ASN A 84 13.06 9.36 -11.57
CA ASN A 84 13.05 10.69 -12.17
C ASN A 84 14.28 10.92 -13.06
N ARG A 85 15.43 10.36 -12.70
CA ARG A 85 16.72 10.44 -13.41
C ARG A 85 17.40 9.07 -13.40
N THR A 86 18.36 8.82 -14.28
CA THR A 86 19.19 7.61 -14.16
C THR A 86 20.59 7.79 -14.73
N ALA A 87 21.57 7.17 -14.09
CA ALA A 87 22.92 7.01 -14.62
C ALA A 87 23.00 5.77 -15.52
N CYS A 88 23.97 5.77 -16.44
CA CYS A 88 24.25 4.59 -17.25
C CYS A 88 24.99 3.52 -16.41
N PRO A 89 24.57 2.24 -16.45
CA PRO A 89 25.25 1.18 -15.71
C PRO A 89 26.61 0.76 -16.30
N GLN A 90 27.02 1.31 -17.45
CA GLN A 90 28.27 0.96 -18.15
C GLN A 90 29.26 2.13 -18.26
N CYS A 91 28.87 3.34 -17.92
CA CYS A 91 29.75 4.51 -18.00
C CYS A 91 29.25 5.59 -17.02
N PRO A 92 30.10 6.55 -16.61
CA PRO A 92 29.73 7.55 -15.61
C PRO A 92 28.76 8.63 -16.12
N ASN A 93 28.15 8.45 -17.30
CA ASN A 93 27.32 9.48 -17.93
C ASN A 93 25.85 9.32 -17.53
N PRO A 94 25.12 10.44 -17.35
CA PRO A 94 23.68 10.40 -17.20
C PRO A 94 23.02 9.86 -18.49
N MET A 95 21.88 9.20 -18.32
CA MET A 95 21.03 8.83 -19.44
C MET A 95 20.00 9.93 -19.70
N LEU A 96 19.59 10.06 -20.95
CA LEU A 96 18.60 11.05 -21.37
C LEU A 96 17.30 10.36 -21.77
N LEU A 97 16.20 11.05 -21.53
CA LEU A 97 14.88 10.59 -21.91
C LEU A 97 14.69 10.71 -23.42
N ARG A 98 14.15 9.66 -24.03
CA ARG A 98 13.88 9.56 -25.47
C ARG A 98 12.50 8.97 -25.69
N THR A 99 11.81 9.40 -26.74
CA THR A 99 10.55 8.78 -27.15
C THR A 99 10.79 7.37 -27.68
N ALA A 100 9.87 6.48 -27.38
CA ALA A 100 9.91 5.07 -27.78
C ALA A 100 8.57 4.63 -28.36
N ILE A 101 8.09 5.33 -29.41
CA ILE A 101 6.74 5.16 -30.00
C ILE A 101 6.43 3.71 -30.43
N ILE A 102 7.46 2.92 -30.74
CA ILE A 102 7.33 1.52 -31.22
C ILE A 102 7.29 0.51 -30.06
N ASP A 103 7.72 0.91 -28.86
CA ASP A 103 7.73 0.06 -27.67
C ASP A 103 6.42 0.28 -26.88
N ARG A 104 6.01 -0.67 -26.02
CA ARG A 104 4.88 -0.50 -25.06
C ARG A 104 5.07 0.64 -24.04
N HIS A 105 6.13 1.42 -24.20
CA HIS A 105 6.53 2.53 -23.34
C HIS A 105 6.67 3.77 -24.20
N ILE A 106 5.98 4.86 -23.84
CA ILE A 106 6.07 6.12 -24.59
C ILE A 106 7.46 6.77 -24.50
N TYR A 107 8.22 6.48 -23.42
CA TYR A 107 9.57 6.98 -23.18
C TYR A 107 10.53 5.88 -22.70
N LYS A 108 11.83 6.10 -22.91
CA LYS A 108 12.93 5.28 -22.39
C LYS A 108 14.15 6.14 -22.05
N TRP A 109 15.00 5.62 -21.16
CA TRP A 109 16.31 6.17 -20.88
C TRP A 109 17.32 5.67 -21.93
N ALA A 110 18.12 6.56 -22.49
CA ALA A 110 19.18 6.20 -23.44
C ALA A 110 20.49 6.91 -23.10
N CYS A 111 21.60 6.16 -23.08
CA CYS A 111 22.93 6.72 -22.92
C CYS A 111 23.46 7.18 -24.29
N ARG A 112 23.92 8.43 -24.39
CA ARG A 112 24.54 8.95 -25.62
C ARG A 112 25.90 8.34 -25.93
N ARG A 113 26.65 7.93 -24.90
CA ARG A 113 28.05 7.47 -25.06
C ARG A 113 28.14 6.00 -25.49
N CYS A 114 27.45 5.10 -24.78
CA CYS A 114 27.51 3.66 -25.08
C CYS A 114 26.26 3.13 -25.81
N GLY A 115 25.26 3.97 -26.07
CA GLY A 115 24.03 3.57 -26.77
C GLY A 115 23.07 2.69 -25.96
N ARG A 116 23.41 2.32 -24.72
CA ARG A 116 22.56 1.47 -23.86
C ARG A 116 21.22 2.15 -23.59
N LYS A 117 20.16 1.34 -23.54
CA LYS A 117 18.78 1.77 -23.30
C LYS A 117 18.22 1.08 -22.04
N LEU A 118 17.43 1.80 -21.26
CA LEU A 118 16.68 1.26 -20.11
C LEU A 118 15.23 1.73 -20.19
N SER A 119 14.31 0.88 -19.75
CA SER A 119 12.91 1.29 -19.56
C SER A 119 12.82 2.36 -18.45
N ILE A 120 11.87 3.29 -18.55
CA ILE A 120 11.56 4.22 -17.46
C ILE A 120 11.11 3.50 -16.17
N ARG A 121 10.62 2.27 -16.31
CA ARG A 121 10.17 1.40 -15.21
C ARG A 121 11.29 0.61 -14.55
N HIS A 122 12.52 0.73 -15.06
CA HIS A 122 13.64 -0.05 -14.57
C HIS A 122 13.87 0.19 -13.08
N GLY A 123 13.91 -0.89 -12.30
CA GLY A 123 14.08 -0.84 -10.84
C GLY A 123 12.81 -0.52 -10.05
N SER A 124 11.65 -0.34 -10.70
CA SER A 124 10.39 -0.05 -10.01
C SER A 124 9.40 -1.23 -10.05
N MET A 125 8.33 -1.12 -9.26
CA MET A 125 7.22 -2.08 -9.26
C MET A 125 6.57 -2.25 -10.64
N PHE A 126 6.69 -1.25 -11.52
CA PHE A 126 6.02 -1.21 -12.83
C PHE A 126 6.73 -2.07 -13.89
N ILE A 127 7.90 -2.64 -13.60
CA ILE A 127 8.76 -3.33 -14.57
C ILE A 127 8.11 -4.55 -15.27
N LYS A 128 7.08 -5.16 -14.67
CA LYS A 128 6.49 -6.39 -15.23
C LYS A 128 5.89 -6.13 -16.62
N ALA A 129 6.40 -6.86 -17.60
CA ALA A 129 5.94 -6.80 -18.98
C ALA A 129 4.46 -7.23 -19.10
N GLY A 130 3.72 -6.59 -20.00
CA GLY A 130 2.35 -6.99 -20.33
C GLY A 130 1.23 -6.14 -19.73
N VAL A 131 1.53 -5.22 -18.80
CA VAL A 131 0.52 -4.30 -18.24
C VAL A 131 1.00 -2.86 -18.41
N SER A 132 0.12 -2.00 -18.92
CA SER A 132 0.40 -0.57 -19.15
C SER A 132 0.47 0.20 -17.81
N ASP A 133 1.19 1.32 -17.77
CA ASP A 133 1.25 2.17 -16.55
C ASP A 133 -0.16 2.65 -16.13
N PRO A 134 -1.05 3.07 -17.07
CA PRO A 134 -2.46 3.32 -16.80
C PRO A 134 -3.16 2.18 -16.06
N HIS A 135 -3.04 0.95 -16.55
CA HIS A 135 -3.74 -0.19 -15.97
C HIS A 135 -3.20 -0.54 -14.58
N ILE A 136 -1.90 -0.40 -14.33
CA ILE A 136 -1.32 -0.62 -12.99
C ILE A 136 -1.92 0.36 -11.99
N VAL A 137 -1.99 1.65 -12.35
CA VAL A 137 -2.59 2.69 -11.48
C VAL A 137 -4.07 2.41 -11.23
N LEU A 138 -4.81 2.03 -12.28
CA LEU A 138 -6.22 1.70 -12.16
C LEU A 138 -6.46 0.47 -11.28
N ILE A 139 -5.62 -0.57 -11.39
CA ILE A 139 -5.66 -1.76 -10.52
C ILE A 139 -5.54 -1.34 -9.05
N LEU A 140 -4.53 -0.53 -8.73
CA LEU A 140 -4.28 -0.10 -7.35
C LEU A 140 -5.42 0.78 -6.82
N TYR A 141 -5.94 1.68 -7.65
CA TYR A 141 -7.08 2.53 -7.32
C TYR A 141 -8.34 1.70 -7.04
N LEU A 142 -8.77 0.86 -7.98
CA LEU A 142 -10.01 0.07 -7.83
C LEU A 142 -9.94 -0.90 -6.64
N TRP A 143 -8.79 -1.54 -6.42
CA TRP A 143 -8.58 -2.37 -5.25
C TRP A 143 -8.65 -1.56 -3.94
N SER A 144 -8.09 -0.34 -3.92
CA SER A 144 -8.10 0.53 -2.74
C SER A 144 -9.53 0.94 -2.36
N VAL A 145 -10.40 1.21 -3.34
CA VAL A 145 -11.81 1.54 -3.06
C VAL A 145 -12.70 0.32 -2.81
N GLY A 146 -12.14 -0.90 -2.87
CA GLY A 146 -12.77 -2.13 -2.38
C GLY A 146 -13.30 -3.07 -3.45
N TYR A 147 -13.00 -2.85 -4.74
CA TYR A 147 -13.37 -3.81 -5.78
C TYR A 147 -12.55 -5.11 -5.66
N PRO A 148 -13.18 -6.28 -5.84
CA PRO A 148 -12.51 -7.57 -5.73
C PRO A 148 -11.62 -7.84 -6.95
N THR A 149 -10.50 -8.54 -6.76
CA THR A 149 -9.51 -8.77 -7.85
C THR A 149 -10.09 -9.46 -9.08
N ASP A 150 -11.10 -10.30 -8.91
CA ASP A 150 -11.74 -11.02 -10.00
C ASP A 150 -12.57 -10.08 -10.88
N PHE A 151 -13.22 -9.07 -10.29
CA PHE A 151 -13.87 -7.98 -11.02
C PHE A 151 -12.83 -7.16 -11.80
N LEU A 152 -11.72 -6.79 -11.15
CA LEU A 152 -10.65 -6.04 -11.82
C LEU A 152 -10.08 -6.79 -13.04
N GLY A 153 -9.95 -8.12 -12.97
CA GLY A 153 -9.45 -8.92 -14.08
C GLY A 153 -10.44 -9.08 -15.24
N ALA A 154 -11.73 -8.83 -15.00
CA ALA A 154 -12.76 -8.83 -16.04
C ALA A 154 -12.91 -7.45 -16.70
N GLU A 155 -12.83 -6.38 -15.91
CA GLU A 155 -13.05 -5.01 -16.37
C GLU A 155 -11.81 -4.35 -16.96
N ILE A 156 -10.63 -4.66 -16.43
CA ILE A 156 -9.38 -4.15 -16.95
C ILE A 156 -8.90 -5.16 -17.99
N GLU A 157 -8.54 -4.68 -19.19
CA GLU A 157 -7.96 -5.50 -20.27
C GLU A 157 -6.58 -6.06 -19.88
N THR A 158 -6.54 -6.95 -18.90
CA THR A 158 -5.34 -7.48 -18.25
C THR A 158 -5.70 -8.77 -17.54
N SER A 159 -4.80 -9.75 -17.59
CA SER A 159 -5.05 -11.05 -16.96
C SER A 159 -5.23 -10.93 -15.43
N LEU A 160 -6.14 -11.74 -14.89
CA LEU A 160 -6.37 -11.87 -13.46
C LEU A 160 -5.07 -12.15 -12.68
N SER A 161 -4.17 -12.98 -13.23
CA SER A 161 -2.85 -13.24 -12.66
C SER A 161 -1.97 -11.98 -12.53
N SER A 162 -2.12 -11.02 -13.46
CA SER A 162 -1.40 -9.75 -13.39
C SER A 162 -2.00 -8.79 -12.39
N VAL A 163 -3.34 -8.70 -12.31
CA VAL A 163 -4.04 -7.94 -11.27
C VAL A 163 -3.60 -8.42 -9.88
N ARG A 164 -3.70 -9.72 -9.63
CA ARG A 164 -3.31 -10.36 -8.37
C ARG A 164 -1.84 -10.09 -8.02
N TRP A 165 -0.95 -10.11 -9.01
CA TRP A 165 0.46 -9.83 -8.81
C TRP A 165 0.72 -8.39 -8.34
N TYR A 166 0.07 -7.39 -8.95
CA TYR A 166 0.28 -5.99 -8.55
C TYR A 166 -0.32 -5.68 -7.18
N VAL A 167 -1.50 -6.24 -6.86
CA VAL A 167 -2.09 -6.13 -5.52
C VAL A 167 -1.18 -6.79 -4.48
N TRP A 168 -0.62 -7.97 -4.79
CA TRP A 168 0.34 -8.63 -3.91
C TRP A 168 1.59 -7.80 -3.66
N LEU A 169 2.20 -7.22 -4.71
CA LEU A 169 3.38 -6.36 -4.58
C LEU A 169 3.09 -5.11 -3.75
N ALA A 170 1.93 -4.50 -3.96
CA ALA A 170 1.46 -3.37 -3.18
C ALA A 170 1.34 -3.76 -1.69
N LEU A 171 0.61 -4.83 -1.38
CA LEU A 171 0.45 -5.32 -0.01
C LEU A 171 1.78 -5.72 0.65
N LYS A 172 2.71 -6.32 -0.10
CA LYS A 172 4.05 -6.64 0.38
C LYS A 172 4.82 -5.38 0.78
N SER A 173 4.73 -4.33 -0.04
CA SER A 173 5.35 -3.02 0.25
C SER A 173 4.72 -2.39 1.50
N CYS A 174 3.39 -2.44 1.60
CA CYS A 174 2.65 -1.95 2.77
C CYS A 174 3.04 -2.70 4.05
N ALA A 175 3.14 -4.03 3.99
CA ALA A 175 3.55 -4.85 5.11
C ALA A 175 4.98 -4.55 5.56
N ALA A 176 5.89 -4.19 4.64
CA ALA A 176 7.23 -3.74 5.00
C ALA A 176 7.20 -2.38 5.72
N GLN A 177 6.37 -1.45 5.24
CA GLN A 177 6.19 -0.14 5.87
C GLN A 177 5.60 -0.27 7.29
N LEU A 178 4.52 -1.04 7.45
CA LEU A 178 3.89 -1.27 8.76
C LEU A 178 4.85 -1.92 9.76
N ARG A 179 5.74 -2.81 9.30
CA ARG A 179 6.77 -3.40 10.17
C ARG A 179 7.81 -2.37 10.63
N ARG A 180 8.21 -1.43 9.76
CA ARG A 180 9.15 -0.35 10.12
C ARG A 180 8.53 0.61 11.13
N GLU A 181 7.24 0.90 10.98
CA GLU A 181 6.48 1.81 11.85
C GLU A 181 5.84 1.09 13.06
N PHE A 182 6.10 -0.21 13.24
CA PHE A 182 5.45 -0.99 14.28
C PHE A 182 5.81 -0.45 15.67
N ARG A 183 4.76 -0.21 16.45
CA ARG A 183 4.80 0.07 17.88
C ARG A 183 3.73 -0.80 18.53
N PRO A 184 4.00 -1.49 19.65
CA PRO A 184 2.95 -2.13 20.42
C PRO A 184 1.82 -1.14 20.75
N LEU A 185 0.61 -1.64 20.92
CA LEU A 185 -0.53 -0.84 21.37
C LEU A 185 -0.34 -0.45 22.83
N GLN A 186 -0.89 0.69 23.25
CA GLN A 186 -0.74 1.20 24.61
C GLN A 186 -2.05 1.76 25.17
N GLY A 187 -2.11 2.02 26.47
CA GLY A 187 -3.31 2.58 27.10
C GLY A 187 -4.42 1.53 27.23
N VAL A 188 -5.60 1.77 26.64
CA VAL A 188 -6.75 0.86 26.74
C VAL A 188 -6.89 0.05 25.46
N VAL A 189 -6.75 -1.27 25.58
CA VAL A 189 -6.73 -2.21 24.46
C VAL A 189 -7.82 -3.27 24.61
N GLU A 190 -8.69 -3.36 23.62
CA GLU A 190 -9.66 -4.43 23.48
C GLU A 190 -9.02 -5.63 22.77
N LEU A 191 -9.17 -6.83 23.33
CA LEU A 191 -8.66 -8.06 22.73
C LEU A 191 -9.79 -9.03 22.40
N HIS A 192 -9.68 -9.66 21.24
CA HIS A 192 -10.59 -10.71 20.80
C HIS A 192 -9.82 -11.83 20.12
N TRP A 193 -10.13 -13.06 20.50
CA TRP A 193 -9.57 -14.27 19.90
C TRP A 193 -10.71 -15.02 19.24
N ASP A 194 -10.53 -15.39 17.97
CA ASP A 194 -11.55 -16.13 17.24
C ASP A 194 -10.94 -17.09 16.21
N SER A 195 -11.71 -18.13 15.88
CA SER A 195 -11.47 -19.08 14.80
C SER A 195 -12.22 -18.63 13.55
N PHE A 196 -11.51 -17.99 12.63
CA PHE A 196 -12.05 -17.48 11.36
C PHE A 196 -12.23 -18.55 10.29
N LEU A 197 -11.40 -19.58 10.28
CA LEU A 197 -11.52 -20.73 9.37
C LEU A 197 -11.26 -22.02 10.13
N ARG A 198 -12.20 -22.96 10.02
CA ARG A 198 -12.05 -24.28 10.64
C ARG A 198 -10.95 -25.07 9.92
N PRO A 199 -10.11 -25.81 10.67
CA PRO A 199 -9.15 -26.72 10.05
C PRO A 199 -9.87 -27.85 9.31
N THR A 200 -9.27 -28.31 8.22
CA THR A 200 -9.65 -29.53 7.50
C THR A 200 -8.40 -30.39 7.30
N GLU A 201 -8.55 -31.65 6.87
CA GLU A 201 -7.42 -32.54 6.57
C GLU A 201 -6.40 -31.92 5.60
N LYS A 202 -6.88 -31.07 4.68
CA LYS A 202 -6.07 -30.44 3.62
C LYS A 202 -5.62 -29.03 3.97
N ARG A 203 -6.16 -28.40 5.02
CA ARG A 203 -5.93 -26.98 5.31
C ARG A 203 -5.89 -26.72 6.81
N GLU A 204 -4.79 -26.14 7.27
CA GLU A 204 -4.74 -25.57 8.62
C GLU A 204 -5.77 -24.46 8.77
N GLY A 205 -6.48 -24.46 9.90
CA GLY A 205 -7.41 -23.40 10.26
C GLY A 205 -6.77 -22.01 10.36
N LEU A 206 -7.60 -21.00 10.56
CA LEU A 206 -7.19 -19.62 10.77
C LEU A 206 -7.75 -19.12 12.09
N ASN A 207 -6.92 -19.18 13.11
CA ASN A 207 -7.19 -18.64 14.43
C ASN A 207 -6.39 -17.35 14.58
N LEU A 208 -7.04 -16.26 14.97
CA LEU A 208 -6.41 -14.95 15.08
C LEU A 208 -6.64 -14.37 16.47
N LEU A 209 -5.62 -13.70 16.98
CA LEU A 209 -5.75 -12.74 18.07
C LEU A 209 -5.78 -11.34 17.44
N CYS A 210 -6.85 -10.61 17.69
CA CYS A 210 -7.06 -9.25 17.25
C CYS A 210 -6.99 -8.32 18.47
N GLY A 211 -6.37 -7.16 18.29
CA GLY A 211 -6.37 -6.10 19.29
C GLY A 211 -6.66 -4.74 18.68
N VAL A 212 -7.39 -3.90 19.41
CA VAL A 212 -7.70 -2.51 19.03
C VAL A 212 -7.43 -1.57 20.21
N GLU A 213 -6.64 -0.52 19.98
CA GLU A 213 -6.37 0.56 20.93
C GLU A 213 -7.52 1.58 20.86
N ARG A 214 -8.28 1.75 21.95
CA ARG A 214 -9.56 2.50 21.93
C ARG A 214 -9.41 3.96 21.52
N ASN A 215 -8.34 4.62 21.97
CA ASN A 215 -8.15 6.06 21.78
C ASN A 215 -7.70 6.43 20.37
N THR A 216 -6.98 5.54 19.68
CA THR A 216 -6.37 5.84 18.38
C THR A 216 -6.97 5.03 17.24
N GLY A 217 -7.68 3.94 17.56
CA GLY A 217 -8.16 2.95 16.61
C GLY A 217 -7.04 2.10 15.98
N ARG A 218 -5.79 2.18 16.47
CA ARG A 218 -4.69 1.34 15.99
C ARG A 218 -4.98 -0.13 16.28
N VAL A 219 -4.60 -0.99 15.36
CA VAL A 219 -4.93 -2.42 15.44
C VAL A 219 -3.70 -3.29 15.25
N PHE A 220 -3.76 -4.49 15.83
CA PHE A 220 -2.94 -5.61 15.39
C PHE A 220 -3.85 -6.82 15.12
N VAL A 221 -3.38 -7.69 14.22
CA VAL A 221 -3.94 -9.02 14.06
C VAL A 221 -2.81 -10.00 13.82
N VAL A 222 -2.76 -11.05 14.63
CA VAL A 222 -1.68 -12.04 14.60
C VAL A 222 -2.25 -13.44 14.59
N ARG A 223 -1.57 -14.34 13.87
CA ARG A 223 -1.98 -15.73 13.79
C ARG A 223 -1.67 -16.44 15.12
N CYS A 224 -2.67 -17.11 15.67
CA CYS A 224 -2.54 -17.95 16.86
C CYS A 224 -2.86 -19.42 16.51
N PRO A 225 -1.91 -20.17 15.90
CA PRO A 225 -2.16 -21.52 15.37
C PRO A 225 -2.78 -22.47 16.39
N ARG A 226 -2.42 -22.34 17.68
CA ARG A 226 -2.99 -23.11 18.80
C ARG A 226 -3.74 -22.16 19.72
N GLY A 227 -5.05 -22.01 19.51
CA GLY A 227 -5.89 -21.08 20.27
C GLY A 227 -5.91 -21.29 21.79
N ASN A 228 -5.59 -22.51 22.24
CA ASN A 228 -5.54 -22.85 23.66
C ASN A 228 -4.11 -22.82 24.24
N ASP A 229 -3.10 -22.45 23.44
CA ASP A 229 -1.73 -22.34 23.90
C ASP A 229 -1.54 -21.01 24.64
N LYS A 230 -1.67 -21.07 25.97
CA LYS A 230 -1.55 -19.92 26.87
C LYS A 230 -0.19 -19.24 26.76
N GLY A 231 0.88 -20.03 26.61
CA GLY A 231 2.24 -19.49 26.51
C GLY A 231 2.41 -18.68 25.24
N LEU A 232 1.89 -19.20 24.12
CA LEU A 232 1.88 -18.48 22.85
C LEU A 232 1.02 -17.21 22.92
N LEU A 233 -0.21 -17.29 23.44
CA LEU A 233 -1.09 -16.12 23.57
C LEU A 233 -0.48 -15.03 24.45
N ARG A 234 0.10 -15.41 25.60
CA ARG A 234 0.82 -14.48 26.47
C ARG A 234 1.95 -13.79 25.72
N ARG A 235 2.78 -14.54 24.98
CA ARG A 235 3.88 -13.97 24.18
C ARG A 235 3.35 -13.03 23.09
N LEU A 236 2.27 -13.40 22.41
CA LEU A 236 1.65 -12.56 21.38
C LEU A 236 1.12 -11.25 21.98
N ILE A 237 0.47 -11.29 23.14
CA ILE A 237 0.03 -10.08 23.87
C ILE A 237 1.25 -9.22 24.22
N GLN A 238 2.28 -9.79 24.86
CA GLN A 238 3.49 -9.06 25.26
C GLN A 238 4.30 -8.49 24.08
N THR A 239 4.16 -9.06 22.88
CA THR A 239 4.82 -8.54 21.68
C THR A 239 4.03 -7.40 21.03
N ASN A 240 2.72 -7.33 21.26
CA ASN A 240 1.82 -6.41 20.55
C ASN A 240 1.12 -5.38 21.44
N VAL A 241 1.26 -5.48 22.76
CA VAL A 241 0.71 -4.54 23.75
C VAL A 241 1.81 -4.18 24.74
N GLU A 242 2.00 -2.88 25.01
CA GLU A 242 2.96 -2.39 26.00
C GLU A 242 2.55 -2.78 27.42
N PRO A 243 3.46 -3.26 28.27
CA PRO A 243 3.21 -3.44 29.71
C PRO A 243 2.71 -2.15 30.36
N GLY A 244 1.85 -2.27 31.37
CA GLY A 244 1.16 -1.15 32.02
C GLY A 244 -0.16 -0.75 31.35
N SER A 245 -0.49 -1.34 30.19
CA SER A 245 -1.78 -1.12 29.52
C SER A 245 -2.94 -1.82 30.23
N SER A 246 -4.15 -1.28 30.01
CA SER A 246 -5.42 -1.87 30.40
C SER A 246 -5.96 -2.72 29.26
N ILE A 247 -6.11 -4.03 29.50
CA ILE A 247 -6.64 -5.00 28.56
C ILE A 247 -8.10 -5.30 28.92
N ILE A 248 -8.98 -5.24 27.92
CA ILE A 248 -10.39 -5.59 28.05
C ILE A 248 -10.66 -6.84 27.20
N THR A 249 -11.28 -7.87 27.78
CA THR A 249 -11.64 -9.12 27.08
C THR A 249 -13.04 -9.60 27.47
N ARG A 250 -13.66 -10.43 26.64
CA ARG A 250 -14.81 -11.26 27.06
C ARG A 250 -14.39 -12.24 28.16
N ASP A 251 -15.35 -12.61 29.01
CA ASP A 251 -15.21 -13.74 29.91
C ASP A 251 -15.12 -15.06 29.12
N MET A 252 -13.88 -15.46 28.85
CA MET A 252 -13.54 -16.68 28.15
C MET A 252 -12.43 -17.40 28.93
N PRO A 253 -12.49 -18.74 29.05
CA PRO A 253 -11.48 -19.53 29.77
C PRO A 253 -10.05 -19.27 29.30
N VAL A 254 -9.89 -18.95 28.01
CA VAL A 254 -8.59 -18.64 27.42
C VAL A 254 -7.96 -17.40 28.05
N TYR A 255 -8.75 -16.40 28.45
CA TYR A 255 -8.25 -15.15 29.03
C TYR A 255 -8.16 -15.20 30.55
N THR A 256 -9.15 -15.78 31.22
CA THR A 256 -9.15 -15.91 32.69
C THR A 256 -7.95 -16.71 33.19
N GLN A 257 -7.45 -17.65 32.39
CA GLN A 257 -6.30 -18.48 32.73
C GLN A 257 -4.93 -17.88 32.35
N LEU A 258 -4.87 -16.72 31.69
CA LEU A 258 -3.59 -16.08 31.31
C LEU A 258 -2.93 -15.31 32.45
N ASN A 259 -3.70 -14.96 33.50
CA ASN A 259 -3.25 -14.16 34.63
C ASN A 259 -2.48 -12.89 34.18
N LEU A 260 -3.11 -12.08 33.32
CA LEU A 260 -2.48 -10.90 32.70
C LEU A 260 -2.00 -9.86 33.72
N GLN A 261 -2.64 -9.82 34.90
CA GLN A 261 -2.22 -8.98 36.02
C GLN A 261 -0.83 -9.34 36.54
N SER A 262 -0.47 -10.63 36.62
CA SER A 262 0.84 -11.08 37.08
C SER A 262 2.00 -10.69 36.14
N ILE A 263 1.69 -10.22 34.94
CA ILE A 263 2.67 -9.89 33.91
C ILE A 263 2.64 -8.42 33.52
N GLY A 264 1.96 -7.59 34.33
CA GLY A 264 2.00 -6.14 34.23
C GLY A 264 0.85 -5.49 33.45
N TYR A 265 -0.29 -6.18 33.26
CA TYR A 265 -1.47 -5.57 32.63
C TYR A 265 -2.63 -5.43 33.61
N MET A 266 -3.32 -4.30 33.58
CA MET A 266 -4.64 -4.22 34.20
C MET A 266 -5.62 -5.00 33.33
N HIS A 267 -6.33 -5.98 33.87
CA HIS A 267 -7.20 -6.86 33.08
C HIS A 267 -8.65 -6.73 33.53
N TYR A 268 -9.48 -6.24 32.61
CA TYR A 268 -10.92 -6.12 32.76
C TYR A 268 -11.59 -7.23 31.95
N VAL A 269 -12.43 -8.01 32.63
CA VAL A 269 -13.19 -9.10 32.02
C VAL A 269 -14.67 -8.69 31.99
N LEU A 270 -15.22 -8.58 30.78
CA LEU A 270 -16.64 -8.30 30.59
C LEU A 270 -17.40 -9.61 30.42
N ASP A 271 -18.46 -9.78 31.21
CA ASP A 271 -19.38 -10.90 31.01
C ASP A 271 -20.30 -10.65 29.79
N ARG A 272 -21.26 -11.54 29.55
CA ARG A 272 -22.15 -11.43 28.38
C ARG A 272 -23.24 -10.35 28.54
N GLU A 273 -23.44 -9.81 29.74
CA GLU A 273 -24.60 -9.00 30.12
C GLU A 273 -24.22 -7.55 30.48
N HIS A 274 -22.96 -7.26 30.83
CA HIS A 274 -22.54 -5.95 31.32
C HIS A 274 -21.72 -5.13 30.30
N GLU A 275 -22.34 -4.06 29.81
CA GLU A 275 -21.66 -2.78 29.61
C GLU A 275 -21.46 -2.17 31.00
N ILE A 276 -20.24 -2.23 31.57
CA ILE A 276 -20.00 -1.61 32.87
C ILE A 276 -19.82 -0.11 32.62
N ALA A 277 -20.81 0.69 32.99
CA ALA A 277 -20.68 2.14 33.11
C ALA A 277 -19.86 2.45 34.37
N LEU A 278 -18.55 2.62 34.22
CA LEU A 278 -17.74 3.32 35.21
C LEU A 278 -17.75 4.80 34.82
N ASP A 279 -18.39 5.65 35.62
CA ASP A 279 -18.41 7.11 35.48
C ASP A 279 -18.75 7.60 34.04
N ASP A 280 -19.93 7.24 33.53
CA ASP A 280 -20.43 7.59 32.18
C ASP A 280 -19.59 7.05 30.99
N LEU A 281 -18.55 6.26 31.24
CA LEU A 281 -17.79 5.56 30.20
C LEU A 281 -18.37 4.15 29.96
N VAL A 282 -19.00 3.94 28.80
CA VAL A 282 -19.37 2.59 28.36
C VAL A 282 -18.09 1.81 28.01
N ILE A 283 -17.72 0.87 28.87
CA ILE A 283 -16.63 -0.07 28.64
C ILE A 283 -17.22 -1.30 27.92
N ASP A 284 -16.98 -1.39 26.62
CA ASP A 284 -17.45 -2.47 25.74
C ASP A 284 -16.31 -3.03 24.87
N LEU A 285 -16.64 -3.96 23.97
CA LEU A 285 -15.72 -4.56 22.99
C LEU A 285 -16.11 -4.20 21.54
N SER A 286 -16.85 -3.10 21.36
CA SER A 286 -17.47 -2.78 20.07
C SER A 286 -16.43 -2.55 18.97
N GLN A 287 -15.28 -1.95 19.28
CA GLN A 287 -14.26 -1.65 18.28
C GLN A 287 -13.56 -2.91 17.78
N VAL A 288 -13.18 -3.82 18.68
CA VAL A 288 -12.55 -5.09 18.27
C VAL A 288 -13.57 -6.02 17.61
N GLU A 289 -14.82 -6.03 18.05
CA GLU A 289 -15.89 -6.83 17.44
C GLU A 289 -16.21 -6.34 16.02
N GLU A 290 -16.28 -5.02 15.78
CA GLU A 290 -16.41 -4.43 14.44
C GLU A 290 -15.25 -4.87 13.53
N PHE A 291 -14.02 -4.82 14.04
CA PHE A 291 -12.85 -5.24 13.27
C PHE A 291 -12.88 -6.74 12.93
N VAL A 292 -13.21 -7.60 13.90
CA VAL A 292 -13.40 -9.04 13.69
C VAL A 292 -14.50 -9.32 12.67
N ASN A 293 -15.63 -8.61 12.75
CA ASN A 293 -16.73 -8.74 11.80
C ASN A 293 -16.33 -8.30 10.39
N THR A 294 -15.49 -7.27 10.26
CA THR A 294 -14.90 -6.84 8.98
C THR A 294 -14.07 -7.95 8.36
N ILE A 295 -13.18 -8.59 9.15
CA ILE A 295 -12.37 -9.72 8.69
C ILE A 295 -13.26 -10.89 8.26
N LYS A 296 -14.27 -11.27 9.06
CA LYS A 296 -15.24 -12.33 8.72
C LYS A 296 -16.02 -12.02 7.44
N SER A 297 -16.47 -10.78 7.28
CA SER A 297 -17.18 -10.32 6.08
C SER A 297 -16.29 -10.46 4.84
N PHE A 298 -15.03 -10.04 4.94
CA PHE A 298 -14.06 -10.16 3.85
C PHE A 298 -13.80 -11.61 3.46
N LEU A 299 -13.55 -12.49 4.44
CA LEU A 299 -13.34 -13.93 4.21
C LEU A 299 -14.56 -14.58 3.53
N ARG A 300 -15.79 -14.20 3.92
CA ARG A 300 -17.02 -14.71 3.29
C ARG A 300 -17.13 -14.28 1.83
N LYS A 301 -16.84 -13.00 1.54
CA LYS A 301 -16.89 -12.46 0.17
C LYS A 301 -15.85 -13.09 -0.76
N GLN A 302 -14.67 -13.44 -0.22
CA GLN A 302 -13.54 -13.98 -0.98
C GLN A 302 -13.44 -15.52 -0.93
N GLY A 303 -14.29 -16.20 -0.17
CA GLY A 303 -14.24 -17.67 0.00
C GLY A 303 -13.04 -18.18 0.82
N GLY A 304 -12.44 -17.35 1.66
CA GLY A 304 -11.24 -17.65 2.46
C GLY A 304 -10.24 -16.49 2.47
N PRO A 305 -8.96 -16.70 2.85
CA PRO A 305 -7.92 -15.67 2.79
C PRO A 305 -7.61 -15.23 1.35
N GLY A 306 -8.35 -15.75 0.38
CA GLY A 306 -8.17 -15.53 -1.04
C GLY A 306 -6.89 -16.17 -1.56
N LEU A 307 -6.33 -15.51 -2.56
CA LEU A 307 -5.17 -15.96 -3.33
C LEU A 307 -3.82 -15.76 -2.62
N PHE A 308 -3.81 -15.02 -1.52
CA PHE A 308 -2.58 -14.61 -0.86
C PHE A 308 -2.27 -15.52 0.34
N CYS A 309 -0.98 -15.66 0.67
CA CYS A 309 -0.61 -16.33 1.91
C CYS A 309 -1.27 -15.62 3.10
N LYS A 310 -1.52 -16.37 4.18
CA LYS A 310 -2.21 -15.86 5.39
C LYS A 310 -1.61 -14.53 5.86
N ASP A 311 -0.30 -14.34 5.77
CA ASP A 311 0.37 -13.11 6.22
C ASP A 311 0.03 -11.87 5.37
N ILE A 312 -0.10 -12.03 4.05
CA ILE A 312 -0.47 -10.91 3.16
C ILE A 312 -1.95 -10.56 3.34
N PHE A 313 -2.80 -11.55 3.58
CA PHE A 313 -4.20 -11.31 3.97
C PHE A 313 -4.28 -10.49 5.27
N LEU A 314 -3.51 -10.86 6.30
CA LEU A 314 -3.47 -10.09 7.55
C LEU A 314 -2.96 -8.66 7.32
N ALA A 315 -1.94 -8.49 6.49
CA ALA A 315 -1.47 -7.17 6.11
C ALA A 315 -2.58 -6.34 5.44
N GLU A 316 -3.38 -6.92 4.55
CA GLU A 316 -4.52 -6.22 3.93
C GLU A 316 -5.53 -5.74 4.99
N MET A 317 -5.87 -6.58 5.97
CA MET A 317 -6.82 -6.22 7.02
C MET A 317 -6.30 -5.05 7.88
N ILE A 318 -5.02 -5.08 8.27
CA ILE A 318 -4.38 -4.00 9.04
C ILE A 318 -4.32 -2.72 8.20
N VAL A 319 -3.85 -2.81 6.95
CA VAL A 319 -3.70 -1.68 6.04
C VAL A 319 -5.04 -0.98 5.81
N ARG A 320 -6.11 -1.73 5.51
CA ARG A 320 -7.44 -1.18 5.28
C ARG A 320 -7.99 -0.47 6.51
N ARG A 321 -7.85 -1.07 7.70
CA ARG A 321 -8.30 -0.46 8.97
C ARG A 321 -7.48 0.78 9.34
N THR A 322 -6.16 0.69 9.20
CA THR A 322 -5.22 1.74 9.66
C THR A 322 -5.27 2.97 8.77
N TRP A 323 -5.31 2.80 7.45
CA TRP A 323 -5.20 3.93 6.52
C TRP A 323 -6.56 4.44 6.03
N GLY A 324 -7.62 3.62 6.10
CA GLY A 324 -8.99 4.05 5.81
C GLY A 324 -9.12 4.82 4.50
N ARG A 325 -9.56 6.08 4.59
CA ARG A 325 -9.73 6.98 3.42
C ARG A 325 -8.41 7.31 2.72
N ASN A 326 -7.28 7.17 3.42
CA ASN A 326 -5.94 7.44 2.90
C ASN A 326 -5.26 6.17 2.33
N LEU A 327 -6.01 5.09 2.08
CA LEU A 327 -5.46 3.80 1.67
C LEU A 327 -4.60 3.88 0.41
N LEU A 328 -5.13 4.40 -0.71
CA LEU A 328 -4.36 4.56 -1.94
C LEU A 328 -3.08 5.41 -1.75
N PRO A 329 -3.16 6.60 -1.12
CA PRO A 329 -1.98 7.38 -0.75
C PRO A 329 -0.88 6.56 -0.10
N MET A 330 -1.24 5.85 0.95
CA MET A 330 -0.30 5.13 1.79
C MET A 330 0.24 3.89 1.10
N VAL A 331 -0.55 3.27 0.22
CA VAL A 331 -0.10 2.16 -0.64
C VAL A 331 0.98 2.65 -1.60
N LEU A 332 0.74 3.76 -2.31
CA LEU A 332 1.70 4.31 -3.27
C LEU A 332 2.97 4.81 -2.56
N TYR A 333 2.80 5.49 -1.41
CA TYR A 333 3.93 5.87 -0.56
C TYR A 333 4.74 4.64 -0.16
N SER A 334 4.10 3.58 0.34
CA SER A 334 4.78 2.34 0.73
C SER A 334 5.54 1.69 -0.44
N ILE A 335 4.99 1.75 -1.65
CA ILE A 335 5.68 1.29 -2.87
C ILE A 335 6.94 2.13 -3.13
N SER A 336 6.85 3.46 -3.05
CA SER A 336 8.02 4.34 -3.24
C SER A 336 9.15 4.08 -2.23
N GLN A 337 8.80 3.66 -1.01
CA GLN A 337 9.76 3.31 0.04
C GLN A 337 10.36 1.90 -0.11
N ALA A 338 9.71 1.04 -0.89
CA ALA A 338 10.16 -0.34 -1.11
C ALA A 338 11.07 -0.45 -2.35
N TYR A 339 10.83 0.38 -3.35
CA TYR A 339 11.60 0.46 -4.59
C TYR A 339 12.26 1.83 -4.62
N ASP A 340 13.45 1.96 -4.05
CA ASP A 340 14.18 3.23 -4.05
C ASP A 340 14.60 3.61 -5.48
N VAL A 341 13.68 4.30 -6.15
CA VAL A 341 13.82 4.82 -7.50
C VAL A 341 14.07 6.32 -7.43
N SER A 342 15.23 6.67 -6.87
CA SER A 342 15.76 8.03 -6.83
C SER A 342 16.00 8.61 -8.23
#